data_AF-A0A7R7VH66-F1
#
_entry.id   AF-A0A7R7VH66-F1
#
_cell.length_a   1.000
_cell.length_b   1.000
_cell.length_c   1.000
_cell.angle_alpha   90.00
_cell.angle_beta   90.00
_cell.angle_gamma   90.00
#
_symmetry.space_group_name_H-M   'P 1'
#
loop_
_entity.id
_entity.type
_entity.pdbx_description
1 polymer ?
#
loop_
_entity_poly.entity_id
_entity_poly.type
_entity_poly.pdbx_seq_one_letter_code
_entity_poly.pdbx_strand_id
1 'polypeptide(L)'
;MARWLEENTCIGDNTIFYTTPANERDAEQFSNQVGGTYYGVLIDQRMKKVNGATEDGIFWKWVDACGGTPEEENKVAHHVSQALAMKATGPTYLMLPKGATPKPSSFWLVDEWPMLKKRGIKVTQVQPQTFDQTPYNGP
;
A
#
# COMPACT_ATOMS: atom_id res chain seq x y z
N MET A 1 -7.92 5.89 11.58
CA MET A 1 -7.17 5.23 10.48
C MET A 1 -5.66 5.31 10.69
N ALA A 2 -5.02 6.48 10.63
CA ALA A 2 -3.55 6.60 10.75
C ALA A 2 -2.94 5.97 12.02
N ARG A 3 -3.57 6.18 13.19
CA ARG A 3 -3.15 5.56 14.46
C ARG A 3 -3.33 4.05 14.50
N TRP A 4 -4.40 3.55 13.87
CA TRP A 4 -4.64 2.10 13.78
C TRP A 4 -3.54 1.42 12.96
N LEU A 5 -3.13 2.05 11.84
CA LEU A 5 -2.04 1.54 11.02
C LEU A 5 -0.74 1.43 11.86
N GLU A 6 -0.39 2.46 12.62
CA GLU A 6 0.81 2.40 13.49
C GLU A 6 0.75 1.31 14.55
N GLU A 7 -0.42 1.12 15.18
CA GLU A 7 -0.57 0.19 16.30
C GLU A 7 -0.76 -1.27 15.85
N ASN A 8 -1.17 -1.51 14.59
CA ASN A 8 -1.63 -2.83 14.13
C ASN A 8 -0.91 -3.32 12.87
N THR A 9 0.09 -2.60 12.39
CA THR A 9 0.87 -2.98 11.22
C THR A 9 2.35 -2.72 11.48
N CYS A 10 3.22 -3.38 10.74
CA CYS A 10 4.64 -3.08 10.71
C CYS A 10 4.98 -1.99 9.68
N ILE A 11 4.02 -1.09 9.37
CA ILE A 11 4.24 0.03 8.44
C ILE A 11 5.26 0.99 9.05
N GLY A 12 6.27 1.31 8.25
CA GLY A 12 7.42 2.12 8.65
C GLY A 12 8.50 1.90 7.62
N ASP A 13 9.61 1.30 8.05
CA ASP A 13 10.68 0.87 7.16
C ASP A 13 10.23 -0.31 6.28
N ASN A 14 10.79 -0.39 5.07
CA ASN A 14 10.44 -1.41 4.07
C ASN A 14 8.95 -1.38 3.66
N THR A 15 8.35 -0.19 3.58
CA THR A 15 6.99 -0.04 3.04
C THR A 15 6.99 -0.25 1.53
N ILE A 16 6.08 -1.09 1.03
CA ILE A 16 6.00 -1.50 -0.37
C ILE A 16 4.68 -1.05 -0.98
N PHE A 17 4.80 -0.25 -2.02
CA PHE A 17 3.72 0.17 -2.89
C PHE A 17 3.77 -0.63 -4.19
N TYR A 18 2.63 -0.76 -4.87
CA TYR A 18 2.57 -1.34 -6.20
C TYR A 18 1.56 -0.59 -7.06
N THR A 19 1.82 -0.55 -8.35
CA THR A 19 0.91 0.02 -9.32
C THR A 19 0.96 -0.76 -10.62
N THR A 20 -0.16 -0.78 -11.35
CA THR A 20 -0.23 -1.39 -12.68
C THR A 20 0.94 -0.90 -13.56
N PRO A 21 1.64 -1.78 -14.29
CA PRO A 21 1.32 -3.20 -14.53
C PRO A 21 1.77 -4.23 -13.48
N ALA A 22 2.42 -3.83 -12.38
CA ALA A 22 2.64 -4.73 -11.26
C ALA A 22 1.33 -5.08 -10.57
N ASN A 23 1.28 -6.23 -9.92
CA ASN A 23 0.11 -6.69 -9.16
C ASN A 23 0.46 -6.95 -7.70
N GLU A 24 -0.58 -7.24 -6.91
CA GLU A 24 -0.47 -7.49 -5.48
C GLU A 24 0.44 -8.69 -5.15
N ARG A 25 0.40 -9.76 -5.94
CA ARG A 25 1.22 -10.96 -5.73
C ARG A 25 2.72 -10.64 -5.84
N ASP A 26 3.10 -9.76 -6.77
CA ASP A 26 4.50 -9.33 -6.88
C ASP A 26 4.95 -8.55 -5.64
N ALA A 27 4.06 -7.69 -5.11
CA ALA A 27 4.31 -6.93 -3.89
C ALA A 27 4.40 -7.84 -2.65
N GLU A 28 3.52 -8.83 -2.55
CA GLU A 28 3.53 -9.84 -1.51
C GLU A 28 4.85 -10.61 -1.49
N GLN A 29 5.26 -11.15 -2.64
CA GLN A 29 6.51 -11.91 -2.76
C GLN A 29 7.72 -11.06 -2.38
N PHE A 30 7.79 -9.83 -2.87
CA PHE A 30 8.88 -8.92 -2.52
C PHE A 30 8.85 -8.56 -1.02
N SER A 31 7.67 -8.35 -0.44
CA SER A 31 7.54 -8.05 0.99
C SER A 31 8.08 -9.16 1.89
N ASN A 32 7.84 -10.42 1.52
CA ASN A 32 8.39 -11.57 2.22
C ASN A 32 9.93 -11.63 2.14
N GLN A 33 10.53 -11.16 1.04
CA GLN A 33 11.99 -11.13 0.88
C GLN A 33 12.66 -10.05 1.73
N VAL A 34 12.07 -8.85 1.82
CA VAL A 34 12.68 -7.71 2.52
C VAL A 34 12.15 -7.53 3.96
N GLY A 35 11.24 -8.40 4.41
CA GLY A 35 10.55 -8.24 5.69
C GLY A 35 9.74 -6.94 5.75
N GLY A 36 9.05 -6.62 4.65
CA GLY A 36 8.30 -5.37 4.48
C GLY A 36 6.79 -5.52 4.65
N THR A 37 6.06 -4.41 4.50
CA THR A 37 4.59 -4.37 4.53
C THR A 37 4.06 -3.71 3.26
N TYR A 38 2.99 -4.25 2.67
CA TYR A 38 2.32 -3.70 1.50
C TYR A 38 0.82 -3.46 1.75
N TYR A 39 0.22 -2.61 0.92
CA TYR A 39 -1.19 -2.19 1.04
C TYR A 39 -2.19 -3.35 1.05
N GLY A 40 -1.97 -4.38 0.22
CA GLY A 40 -2.89 -5.51 0.06
C GLY A 40 -3.13 -6.29 1.35
N VAL A 41 -2.15 -6.39 2.26
CA VAL A 41 -2.34 -6.99 3.60
C VAL A 41 -3.45 -6.32 4.41
N LEU A 42 -3.75 -5.05 4.12
CA LEU A 42 -4.81 -4.29 4.79
C LEU A 42 -6.21 -4.57 4.20
N ILE A 43 -6.29 -4.82 2.89
CA ILE A 43 -7.56 -5.04 2.16
C ILE A 43 -7.96 -6.50 2.14
N ASP A 44 -6.99 -7.40 1.92
CA ASP A 44 -7.24 -8.77 1.43
C ASP A 44 -7.99 -9.66 2.43
N GLN A 45 -8.09 -9.22 3.68
CA GLN A 45 -8.86 -9.94 4.69
C GLN A 45 -10.22 -9.30 4.86
N ARG A 46 -11.17 -9.57 3.94
CA ARG A 46 -12.60 -9.29 4.20
C ARG A 46 -13.04 -9.87 5.52
N MET A 47 -12.54 -11.05 5.84
CA MET A 47 -12.78 -11.75 7.08
C MET A 47 -11.44 -12.15 7.73
N LYS A 48 -11.25 -11.81 9.00
CA LYS A 48 -10.12 -12.25 9.84
C LYS A 48 -10.62 -13.25 10.88
N LYS A 49 -9.81 -14.28 11.17
CA LYS A 49 -10.03 -15.12 12.35
C LYS A 49 -9.39 -14.45 13.56
N VAL A 50 -10.21 -14.02 14.52
CA VAL A 50 -9.77 -13.47 15.80
C VAL A 50 -10.34 -14.36 16.90
N ASN A 51 -9.48 -15.01 17.69
CA ASN A 51 -9.89 -15.91 18.78
C ASN A 51 -10.93 -16.99 18.38
N GLY A 52 -10.82 -17.53 17.15
CA GLY A 52 -11.74 -18.56 16.64
C GLY A 52 -13.06 -18.04 16.06
N ALA A 53 -13.34 -16.74 16.17
CA ALA A 53 -14.46 -16.08 15.50
C ALA A 53 -14.01 -15.43 14.18
N THR A 54 -14.91 -15.39 13.21
CA THR A 54 -14.69 -14.67 11.95
C THR A 54 -15.25 -13.27 12.10
N GLU A 55 -14.41 -12.25 11.94
CA GLU A 55 -14.79 -10.84 11.99
C GLU A 55 -14.42 -10.15 10.70
N ASP A 56 -15.15 -9.10 10.31
CA ASP A 56 -14.74 -8.27 9.18
C ASP A 56 -13.34 -7.69 9.42
N GLY A 57 -12.52 -7.70 8.37
CA GLY A 57 -11.27 -6.95 8.37
C GLY A 57 -11.54 -5.48 8.63
N ILE A 58 -10.56 -4.80 9.22
CA ILE A 58 -10.73 -3.40 9.63
C ILE A 58 -11.11 -2.49 8.46
N PHE A 59 -10.62 -2.80 7.25
CA PHE A 59 -10.95 -2.07 6.04
C PHE A 59 -12.46 -2.07 5.80
N TRP A 60 -13.08 -3.26 5.83
CA TRP A 60 -14.52 -3.42 5.61
C TRP A 60 -15.34 -2.85 6.76
N LYS A 61 -14.85 -2.94 8.00
CA LYS A 61 -15.45 -2.23 9.14
C LYS A 61 -15.50 -0.71 8.90
N TRP A 62 -14.47 -0.12 8.28
CA TRP A 62 -14.49 1.31 7.94
C TRP A 62 -15.43 1.62 6.78
N VAL A 63 -15.46 0.78 5.74
CA VAL A 63 -16.40 0.93 4.61
C VAL A 63 -17.85 0.86 5.10
N ASP A 64 -18.18 -0.12 5.93
CA ASP A 64 -19.53 -0.31 6.48
C ASP A 64 -19.92 0.84 7.41
N ALA A 65 -19.00 1.33 8.25
CA ALA A 65 -19.24 2.49 9.11
C ALA A 65 -19.55 3.77 8.30
N CYS A 66 -19.07 3.85 7.05
CA CYS A 66 -19.35 4.95 6.13
C CYS A 66 -20.58 4.71 5.24
N GLY A 67 -21.25 3.56 5.33
CA GLY A 67 -22.48 3.26 4.59
C GLY A 67 -22.37 2.11 3.58
N GLY A 68 -21.20 1.46 3.45
CA GLY A 68 -21.09 0.18 2.75
C GLY A 68 -21.23 0.24 1.22
N THR A 69 -21.06 1.41 0.60
CA THR A 69 -21.22 1.57 -0.85
C THR A 69 -19.88 1.47 -1.59
N PRO A 70 -19.87 1.15 -2.90
CA PRO A 70 -18.64 1.19 -3.71
C PRO A 70 -17.94 2.56 -3.72
N GLU A 71 -18.70 3.64 -3.58
CA GLU A 71 -18.14 4.99 -3.49
C GLU A 71 -17.36 5.16 -2.18
N GLU A 72 -17.91 4.68 -1.06
CA GLU A 72 -17.26 4.72 0.24
C GLU A 72 -16.06 3.77 0.31
N GLU A 73 -16.15 2.59 -0.31
CA GLU A 73 -15.00 1.70 -0.51
C GLU A 73 -13.84 2.44 -1.18
N ASN A 74 -14.12 3.14 -2.28
CA ASN A 74 -13.11 3.91 -3.00
C ASN A 74 -12.53 5.05 -2.13
N LYS A 75 -13.37 5.81 -1.41
CA LYS A 75 -12.89 6.88 -0.50
C LYS A 75 -12.01 6.32 0.62
N VAL A 76 -12.42 5.22 1.24
CA VAL A 76 -11.65 4.55 2.29
C VAL A 76 -10.32 4.06 1.71
N ALA A 77 -10.31 3.46 0.52
CA ALA A 77 -9.09 3.05 -0.14
C ALA A 77 -8.10 4.20 -0.34
N HIS A 78 -8.56 5.34 -0.87
CA HIS A 78 -7.74 6.56 -0.99
C HIS A 78 -7.16 7.00 0.37
N HIS A 79 -7.97 7.02 1.43
CA HIS A 79 -7.50 7.42 2.76
C HIS A 79 -6.48 6.44 3.36
N VAL A 80 -6.65 5.13 3.14
CA VAL A 80 -5.68 4.13 3.61
C VAL A 80 -4.37 4.28 2.85
N SER A 81 -4.40 4.45 1.52
CA SER A 81 -3.20 4.67 0.69
C SER A 81 -2.44 5.94 1.12
N GLN A 82 -3.15 7.06 1.32
CA GLN A 82 -2.54 8.28 1.86
C GLN A 82 -1.91 8.03 3.24
N ALA A 83 -2.62 7.33 4.12
CA ALA A 83 -2.12 7.06 5.46
C ALA A 83 -0.89 6.13 5.47
N LEU A 84 -0.85 5.12 4.60
CA LEU A 84 0.32 4.27 4.37
C LEU A 84 1.53 5.13 3.96
N ALA A 85 1.35 6.03 2.99
CA ALA A 85 2.39 6.94 2.53
C ALA A 85 2.82 7.98 3.59
N MET A 86 1.92 8.41 4.48
CA MET A 86 2.28 9.26 5.62
C MET A 86 3.09 8.51 6.68
N LYS A 87 2.86 7.21 6.85
CA LYS A 87 3.50 6.38 7.88
C LYS A 87 4.76 5.67 7.42
N ALA A 88 4.97 5.53 6.11
CA ALA A 88 6.22 5.03 5.56
C ALA A 88 7.41 5.82 6.13
N THR A 89 8.39 5.12 6.67
CA THR A 89 9.68 5.66 7.13
C THR A 89 10.79 4.90 6.43
N GLY A 90 12.02 5.43 6.47
CA GLY A 90 13.18 4.69 5.97
C GLY A 90 13.07 4.19 4.52
N PRO A 91 13.54 2.98 4.22
CA PRO A 91 13.46 2.39 2.88
C PRO A 91 12.02 2.20 2.41
N THR A 92 11.70 2.71 1.22
CA THR A 92 10.38 2.60 0.61
C THR A 92 10.50 2.11 -0.82
N TYR A 93 9.62 1.22 -1.24
CA TYR A 93 9.71 0.52 -2.52
C TYR A 93 8.44 0.73 -3.36
N LEU A 94 8.61 0.78 -4.67
CA LEU A 94 7.52 0.79 -5.65
C LEU A 94 7.71 -0.38 -6.62
N MET A 95 6.79 -1.33 -6.62
CA MET A 95 6.70 -2.36 -7.65
C MET A 95 6.16 -1.73 -8.94
N LEU A 96 7.03 -1.60 -9.94
CA LEU A 96 6.72 -1.02 -11.25
C LEU A 96 7.73 -1.53 -12.30
N PRO A 97 7.27 -2.14 -13.41
CA PRO A 97 8.17 -2.56 -14.48
C PRO A 97 9.00 -1.44 -15.09
N LYS A 98 10.17 -1.79 -15.61
CA LYS A 98 11.12 -0.82 -16.18
C LYS A 98 10.48 -0.16 -17.38
N GLY A 99 10.54 1.16 -17.44
CA GLY A 99 9.94 1.93 -18.54
C GLY A 99 8.41 1.97 -18.54
N ALA A 100 7.74 1.36 -17.54
CA ALA A 100 6.31 1.53 -17.38
C ALA A 100 6.01 2.87 -16.69
N THR A 101 4.93 3.50 -17.13
CA THR A 101 4.40 4.71 -16.50
C THR A 101 3.16 4.34 -15.67
N PRO A 102 3.08 4.73 -14.39
CA PRO A 102 1.87 4.53 -13.61
C PRO A 102 0.67 5.23 -14.26
N LYS A 103 -0.52 4.65 -14.12
CA LYS A 103 -1.76 5.30 -14.60
C LYS A 103 -1.99 6.61 -13.84
N PRO A 104 -2.38 7.72 -14.51
CA PRO A 104 -2.62 9.00 -13.84
C PRO A 104 -3.61 8.94 -12.67
N SER A 105 -4.61 8.04 -12.74
CA SER A 105 -5.62 7.84 -11.72
C SER A 105 -5.27 6.76 -10.67
N SER A 106 -4.04 6.23 -10.68
CA SER A 106 -3.62 5.25 -9.68
C SER A 106 -3.46 5.90 -8.31
N PHE A 107 -3.72 5.14 -7.23
CA PHE A 107 -3.40 5.57 -5.86
C PHE A 107 -1.95 6.03 -5.73
N TRP A 108 -1.03 5.39 -6.47
CA TRP A 108 0.37 5.80 -6.52
C TRP A 108 0.55 7.27 -6.88
N LEU A 109 -0.03 7.72 -7.99
CA LEU A 109 0.15 9.10 -8.45
C LEU A 109 -0.76 10.09 -7.72
N VAL A 110 -1.94 9.66 -7.28
CA VAL A 110 -2.94 10.54 -6.64
C VAL A 110 -2.63 10.77 -5.17
N ASP A 111 -2.24 9.72 -4.44
CA ASP A 111 -2.20 9.72 -2.97
C ASP A 111 -0.81 9.47 -2.40
N GLU A 112 -0.09 8.50 -2.95
CA GLU A 112 1.08 7.92 -2.29
C GLU A 112 2.35 8.71 -2.62
N TRP A 113 2.70 8.84 -3.91
CA TRP A 113 3.89 9.54 -4.37
C TRP A 113 3.95 11.01 -3.95
N PRO A 114 2.87 11.81 -4.09
CA PRO A 114 2.89 13.21 -3.65
C PRO A 114 3.22 13.33 -2.15
N MET A 115 2.69 12.42 -1.33
CA MET A 115 2.93 12.41 0.11
C MET A 115 4.37 12.04 0.45
N LEU A 116 4.91 10.97 -0.16
CA LEU A 116 6.29 10.53 0.03
C LEU A 116 7.28 11.62 -0.41
N LYS A 117 7.05 12.21 -1.59
CA LYS A 117 7.85 13.31 -2.14
C LYS A 117 7.84 14.52 -1.22
N LYS A 118 6.67 14.96 -0.74
CA LYS A 118 6.54 16.08 0.21
C LYS A 118 7.33 15.84 1.50
N ARG A 119 7.42 14.58 1.93
CA ARG A 119 8.16 14.16 3.13
C ARG A 119 9.65 13.88 2.88
N GLY A 120 10.12 13.99 1.63
CA GLY A 120 11.51 13.69 1.27
C GLY A 120 11.89 12.21 1.37
N ILE A 121 10.91 11.30 1.36
CA ILE A 121 11.16 9.86 1.37
C ILE A 121 11.64 9.44 -0.02
N LYS A 122 12.82 8.82 -0.05
CA LYS A 122 13.37 8.23 -1.28
C LYS A 122 12.67 6.92 -1.57
N VAL A 123 12.31 6.71 -2.83
CA VAL A 123 11.63 5.50 -3.28
C VAL A 123 12.55 4.72 -4.21
N THR A 124 12.60 3.42 -4.02
CA THR A 124 13.27 2.48 -4.90
C THR A 124 12.24 1.79 -5.78
N GLN A 125 12.31 1.97 -7.09
CA GLN A 125 11.56 1.18 -8.05
C GLN A 125 12.12 -0.25 -8.10
N VAL A 126 11.22 -1.22 -8.07
CA VAL A 126 11.52 -2.64 -8.05
C VAL A 126 10.83 -3.31 -9.24
N GLN A 127 11.60 -4.05 -10.04
CA GLN A 127 11.04 -4.87 -11.11
C GLN A 127 10.19 -6.02 -10.52
N PRO A 128 8.94 -6.21 -10.98
CA PRO A 128 8.21 -7.42 -10.71
C PRO A 128 9.01 -8.66 -11.15
N GLN A 129 8.86 -9.76 -10.41
CA GLN A 129 9.49 -11.06 -10.65
C GLN A 129 11.01 -11.12 -10.46
N THR A 130 11.80 -10.19 -11.01
CA THR A 130 13.27 -10.19 -10.85
C THR A 130 13.73 -9.44 -9.60
N PHE A 131 12.90 -8.53 -9.10
CA PHE A 131 13.19 -7.67 -7.95
C PHE A 131 14.43 -6.78 -8.11
N ASP A 132 14.83 -6.50 -9.36
CA ASP A 132 15.89 -5.55 -9.65
C ASP A 132 15.51 -4.16 -9.17
N GLN A 133 16.42 -3.52 -8.43
CA GLN A 133 16.18 -2.27 -7.73
C GLN A 133 16.85 -1.09 -8.42
N THR A 134 16.11 -0.01 -8.61
CA THR A 134 16.61 1.25 -9.18
C THR A 134 15.98 2.44 -8.45
N PRO A 135 16.66 3.58 -8.34
CA PRO A 135 16.03 4.78 -7.77
C PRO A 135 14.78 5.20 -8.57
N TYR A 136 13.69 5.48 -7.88
CA TYR A 136 12.48 6.07 -8.48
C TYR A 136 12.49 7.59 -8.29
N ASN A 137 12.47 8.34 -9.38
CA ASN A 137 12.54 9.80 -9.36
C ASN A 137 11.19 10.49 -9.64
N GLY A 138 10.10 9.71 -9.74
CA GLY A 138 8.79 10.19 -10.18
C GLY A 138 8.53 9.90 -11.66
N PRO A 139 7.30 10.19 -12.12
CA PRO A 139 6.98 10.26 -13.55
C PRO A 139 7.68 11.45 -14.24
#